data_AF-A0A0G1YL56-F1
#
_entry.id   AF-A0A0G1YL56-F1
#
_cell.length_a   1.000
_cell.length_b   1.000
_cell.length_c   1.000
_cell.angle_alpha   90.00
_cell.angle_beta   90.00
_cell.angle_gamma   90.00
#
_symmetry.space_group_name_H-M   'P 1'
#
loop_
_entity.id
_entity.type
_entity.pdbx_description
1 polymer ?
#
loop_
_entity_poly.entity_id
_entity_poly.type
_entity_poly.pdbx_seq_one_letter_code
_entity_poly.pdbx_strand_id
1 'polypeptide(L)'
;MDTLLQLLVNGLVAGSIYALVAMGFSLIYGTTRFFNLAHGSIAAVGGYGVFLFSRLLGWPLWSGVILGVLCAGLAGWALDKLIYLPLRRRKASGMILLVASLGVFTVIPSLFAIAFGTHFHNLIPSTLISVLRFGSVVFTQVQLIVLGSSVLVFAILVLGLRFTRLGRVIRAGLLLKGVIAAIVGGIGSIPGAILGGFLLGSVENLGIWQIGAEWKEAIAFALLILFLVFRPEGIVRRR
;
A
#
# COMPACT_ATOMS: atom_id res chain seq x y z
N MET A 1 5.38 -17.34 33.78
CA MET A 1 5.12 -16.95 32.37
C MET A 1 5.87 -15.66 32.14
N ASP A 2 6.84 -15.64 31.22
CA ASP A 2 7.52 -14.40 30.85
C ASP A 2 6.57 -13.56 30.00
N THR A 3 5.77 -12.73 30.68
CA THR A 3 4.79 -11.83 30.07
C THR A 3 5.44 -10.95 29.00
N LEU A 4 6.68 -10.52 29.22
CA LEU A 4 7.47 -9.76 28.25
C LEU A 4 7.64 -10.53 26.92
N LEU A 5 8.00 -11.81 26.99
CA LEU A 5 8.28 -12.61 25.79
C LEU A 5 7.00 -12.90 25.00
N GLN A 6 5.88 -13.14 25.69
CA GLN A 6 4.55 -13.23 25.05
C GLN A 6 4.12 -11.90 24.40
N LEU A 7 4.39 -10.76 25.04
CA LEU A 7 4.08 -9.43 24.47
C LEU A 7 4.91 -9.16 23.20
N LEU A 8 6.19 -9.53 23.19
CA LEU A 8 7.05 -9.40 22.00
C LEU A 8 6.52 -10.26 20.85
N VAL A 9 6.09 -11.49 21.12
CA VAL A 9 5.51 -12.38 20.11
C VAL A 9 4.19 -11.85 19.57
N ASN A 10 3.29 -11.39 20.44
CA ASN A 10 2.03 -10.77 20.02
C ASN A 10 2.29 -9.49 19.20
N GLY A 11 3.30 -8.70 19.59
CA GLY A 11 3.76 -7.53 18.86
C GLY A 11 4.31 -7.88 17.48
N LEU A 12 5.05 -8.98 17.34
CA LEU A 12 5.55 -9.47 16.05
C LEU A 12 4.41 -9.85 15.11
N VAL A 13 3.39 -10.56 15.60
CA VAL A 13 2.21 -10.93 14.80
C VAL A 13 1.44 -9.68 14.37
N ALA A 14 1.17 -8.74 15.29
CA ALA A 14 0.50 -7.49 14.94
C ALA A 14 1.33 -6.68 13.92
N GLY A 15 2.64 -6.61 14.13
CA GLY A 15 3.58 -5.94 13.24
C GLY A 15 3.60 -6.53 11.83
N SER A 16 3.44 -7.86 11.68
CA SER A 16 3.41 -8.48 10.34
C SER A 16 2.14 -8.10 9.55
N ILE A 17 1.00 -7.97 10.24
CA ILE A 17 -0.24 -7.46 9.63
C ILE A 17 -0.04 -6.00 9.19
N TYR A 18 0.51 -5.16 10.07
CA TYR A 18 0.76 -3.75 9.75
C TYR A 18 1.77 -3.58 8.61
N ALA A 19 2.80 -4.42 8.55
CA ALA A 19 3.79 -4.41 7.47
C ALA A 19 3.15 -4.74 6.10
N LEU A 20 2.24 -5.71 6.04
CA LEU A 20 1.49 -6.02 4.82
C LEU A 20 0.60 -4.85 4.38
N VAL A 21 -0.12 -4.24 5.32
CA VAL A 21 -0.98 -3.08 5.02
C VAL A 21 -0.13 -1.89 4.54
N ALA A 22 0.99 -1.62 5.22
CA ALA A 22 1.91 -0.56 4.85
C ALA A 22 2.52 -0.78 3.46
N MET A 23 2.89 -2.01 3.12
CA MET A 23 3.37 -2.37 1.79
C MET A 23 2.32 -2.14 0.71
N GLY A 24 1.08 -2.59 0.92
CA GLY A 24 -0.02 -2.38 -0.02
C GLY A 24 -0.28 -0.89 -0.26
N PHE A 25 -0.35 -0.12 0.83
CA PHE A 25 -0.51 1.33 0.77
C PHE A 25 0.67 2.01 0.06
N SER A 26 1.91 1.61 0.37
CA SER A 26 3.14 2.14 -0.25
C SER A 26 3.17 1.90 -1.76
N LEU A 27 2.77 0.72 -2.22
CA LEU A 27 2.73 0.40 -3.64
C LEU A 27 1.69 1.23 -4.40
N ILE A 28 0.49 1.38 -3.82
CA ILE A 28 -0.59 2.18 -4.42
C ILE A 28 -0.18 3.65 -4.45
N TYR A 29 0.21 4.21 -3.31
CA TYR A 29 0.60 5.62 -3.22
C TYR A 29 1.83 5.92 -4.09
N GLY A 30 2.80 5.00 -4.13
CA GLY A 30 4.00 5.13 -4.95
C GLY A 30 3.72 5.24 -6.45
N THR A 31 2.64 4.61 -6.92
CA THR A 31 2.25 4.60 -8.34
C THR A 31 1.23 5.69 -8.68
N THR A 32 0.25 5.97 -7.81
CA THR A 32 -0.86 6.88 -8.10
C THR A 32 -0.68 8.28 -7.52
N ARG A 33 0.20 8.44 -6.53
CA ARG A 33 0.52 9.72 -5.86
C ARG A 33 -0.66 10.44 -5.22
N PHE A 34 -1.73 9.72 -4.86
CA PHE A 34 -2.80 10.24 -4.01
C PHE A 34 -3.13 9.28 -2.88
N PHE A 35 -3.61 9.85 -1.78
CA PHE A 35 -3.97 9.11 -0.57
C PHE A 35 -5.34 8.43 -0.74
N ASN A 36 -5.35 7.12 -1.01
CA ASN A 36 -6.58 6.36 -1.21
C ASN A 36 -7.10 5.78 0.11
N LEU A 37 -8.11 6.44 0.70
CA LEU A 37 -8.76 5.99 1.95
C LEU A 37 -9.51 4.65 1.79
N ALA A 38 -9.96 4.32 0.58
CA ALA A 38 -10.73 3.10 0.32
C ALA A 38 -9.91 1.81 0.49
N HIS A 39 -8.60 1.90 0.70
CA HIS A 39 -7.73 0.74 0.84
C HIS A 39 -8.21 -0.23 1.94
N GLY A 40 -8.66 0.30 3.08
CA GLY A 40 -9.23 -0.51 4.17
C GLY A 40 -10.51 -1.25 3.76
N SER A 41 -11.37 -0.61 2.95
CA SER A 41 -12.63 -1.21 2.50
C SER A 41 -12.42 -2.30 1.45
N ILE A 42 -11.35 -2.22 0.63
CA ILE A 42 -10.97 -3.30 -0.29
C ILE A 42 -10.51 -4.54 0.49
N ALA A 43 -9.79 -4.36 1.60
CA ALA A 43 -9.42 -5.46 2.47
C ALA A 43 -10.67 -6.15 3.06
N ALA A 44 -11.70 -5.37 3.42
CA ALA A 44 -12.99 -5.91 3.84
C ALA A 44 -13.66 -6.75 2.74
N VAL A 45 -13.62 -6.31 1.46
CA VAL A 45 -14.13 -7.12 0.33
C VAL A 45 -13.45 -8.49 0.28
N GLY A 46 -12.13 -8.53 0.50
CA GLY A 46 -11.40 -9.80 0.55
C GLY A 46 -11.90 -10.70 1.68
N GLY A 47 -11.99 -10.16 2.91
CA GLY A 47 -12.48 -10.90 4.07
C GLY A 47 -13.90 -11.43 3.92
N TYR A 48 -14.84 -10.60 3.43
CA TYR A 48 -16.21 -11.01 3.14
C TYR A 48 -16.28 -12.01 1.98
N GLY A 49 -15.37 -11.92 1.00
CA GLY A 49 -15.22 -12.94 -0.03
C GLY A 49 -14.89 -14.31 0.57
N VAL A 50 -13.89 -14.37 1.46
CA VAL A 50 -13.55 -15.64 2.16
C VAL A 50 -14.75 -16.16 2.96
N PHE A 51 -15.47 -15.27 3.66
CA PHE A 51 -16.67 -15.63 4.42
C PHE A 51 -17.78 -16.19 3.51
N LEU A 52 -18.07 -15.54 2.39
CA LEU A 52 -19.07 -15.98 1.42
C LEU A 52 -18.76 -17.38 0.89
N PHE A 53 -17.55 -17.60 0.38
CA PHE A 53 -17.18 -18.90 -0.20
C PHE A 53 -17.04 -20.00 0.87
N SER A 54 -16.44 -19.70 2.01
CA SER A 54 -16.13 -20.74 3.01
C SER A 54 -17.31 -21.04 3.93
N ARG A 55 -18.06 -20.02 4.36
CA ARG A 55 -19.11 -20.17 5.38
C ARG A 55 -20.51 -20.26 4.79
N LEU A 56 -20.82 -19.47 3.76
CA LEU A 56 -22.15 -19.50 3.14
C LEU A 56 -22.25 -20.61 2.08
N LEU A 57 -21.25 -20.73 1.20
CA LEU A 57 -21.20 -21.77 0.16
C LEU A 57 -20.58 -23.09 0.63
N GLY A 58 -19.96 -23.11 1.82
CA GLY A 58 -19.40 -24.31 2.43
C GLY A 58 -18.12 -24.85 1.76
N TRP A 59 -17.43 -24.04 0.95
CA TRP A 59 -16.20 -24.47 0.27
C TRP A 59 -15.02 -24.55 1.24
N PRO A 60 -13.96 -25.33 0.90
CA PRO A 60 -12.76 -25.39 1.72
C PRO A 60 -12.12 -24.01 1.93
N LEU A 61 -11.67 -23.73 3.16
CA LEU A 61 -11.12 -22.42 3.57
C LEU A 61 -10.03 -21.92 2.60
N TRP A 62 -9.14 -22.81 2.14
CA TRP A 62 -8.07 -22.45 1.20
C TRP A 62 -8.59 -21.92 -0.13
N SER A 63 -9.65 -22.54 -0.69
CA SER A 63 -10.31 -22.02 -1.90
C SER A 63 -10.99 -20.69 -1.63
N GLY A 64 -11.62 -20.53 -0.46
CA GLY A 64 -12.21 -19.26 -0.04
C GLY A 64 -11.19 -18.14 0.07
N VAL A 65 -9.99 -18.41 0.60
CA VAL A 65 -8.89 -17.44 0.68
C VAL A 65 -8.46 -16.98 -0.71
N ILE A 66 -8.24 -17.92 -1.64
CA ILE A 66 -7.85 -17.59 -3.03
C ILE A 66 -8.93 -16.73 -3.69
N LEU A 67 -10.19 -17.14 -3.58
CA LEU A 67 -11.31 -16.41 -4.19
C LEU A 67 -11.53 -15.05 -3.51
N GLY A 68 -11.35 -14.95 -2.20
CA GLY A 68 -11.41 -13.67 -1.48
C GLY A 68 -10.34 -12.69 -1.95
N VAL A 69 -9.09 -13.17 -2.14
CA VAL A 69 -8.02 -12.35 -2.73
C VAL A 69 -8.38 -11.90 -4.15
N LEU A 70 -8.96 -12.79 -4.96
CA LEU A 70 -9.43 -12.44 -6.30
C LEU A 70 -10.58 -11.42 -6.25
N CYS A 71 -11.54 -11.55 -5.33
CA CYS A 71 -12.61 -10.57 -5.14
C CYS A 71 -12.07 -9.19 -4.75
N ALA A 72 -11.11 -9.13 -3.83
CA ALA A 72 -10.45 -7.88 -3.46
C ALA A 72 -9.71 -7.25 -4.64
N GLY A 73 -8.97 -8.05 -5.42
CA GLY A 73 -8.26 -7.60 -6.62
C GLY A 73 -9.20 -7.09 -7.71
N LEU A 74 -10.29 -7.82 -7.98
CA LEU A 74 -11.32 -7.43 -8.94
C LEU A 74 -12.06 -6.16 -8.51
N ALA A 75 -12.39 -6.03 -7.22
CA ALA A 75 -12.99 -4.82 -6.69
C ALA A 75 -12.04 -3.62 -6.79
N GLY A 76 -10.77 -3.79 -6.42
CA GLY A 76 -9.76 -2.74 -6.59
C GLY A 76 -9.60 -2.30 -8.04
N TRP A 77 -9.55 -3.25 -8.98
CA TRP A 77 -9.52 -2.96 -10.41
C TRP A 77 -10.79 -2.26 -10.90
N ALA A 78 -11.96 -2.70 -10.47
CA ALA A 78 -13.24 -2.09 -10.84
C ALA A 78 -13.32 -0.64 -10.33
N LEU A 79 -12.93 -0.39 -9.07
CA LEU A 79 -12.89 0.95 -8.50
C LEU A 79 -11.91 1.86 -9.26
N ASP A 80 -10.72 1.36 -9.60
CA ASP A 80 -9.80 2.13 -10.43
C ASP A 80 -10.40 2.44 -11.80
N LYS A 81 -10.96 1.44 -12.49
CA LYS A 81 -11.49 1.62 -13.85
C LYS A 81 -12.74 2.50 -13.90
N LEU A 82 -13.63 2.40 -12.91
CA LEU A 82 -14.94 3.05 -12.91
C LEU A 82 -14.95 4.40 -12.20
N ILE A 83 -14.11 4.60 -11.19
CA ILE A 83 -14.12 5.82 -10.37
C ILE A 83 -12.84 6.62 -10.58
N TYR A 84 -11.67 6.05 -10.26
CA TYR A 84 -10.44 6.83 -10.21
C TYR A 84 -9.89 7.17 -11.59
N LEU A 85 -9.93 6.24 -12.55
CA LEU A 85 -9.42 6.44 -13.90
C LEU A 85 -10.21 7.52 -14.67
N PRO A 86 -11.56 7.54 -14.66
CA PRO A 86 -12.31 8.63 -15.28
C PRO A 86 -12.03 9.99 -14.64
N LEU A 87 -11.90 10.04 -13.30
CA LEU A 87 -11.55 11.28 -12.60
C LEU A 87 -10.15 11.78 -12.98
N ARG A 88 -9.16 10.88 -13.06
CA ARG A 88 -7.81 11.22 -13.54
C ARG A 88 -7.81 11.69 -14.99
N ARG A 89 -8.60 11.07 -15.87
CA ARG A 89 -8.73 11.50 -17.28
C ARG A 89 -9.34 12.90 -17.41
N ARG A 90 -10.21 13.29 -16.48
CA ARG A 90 -10.77 14.65 -16.38
C ARG A 90 -9.84 15.62 -15.63
N LYS A 91 -8.60 15.22 -15.33
CA LYS A 91 -7.62 16.01 -14.55
C LYS A 91 -8.16 16.48 -13.19
N ALA A 92 -8.95 15.63 -12.53
CA ALA A 92 -9.44 15.92 -11.19
C ALA A 92 -8.27 16.09 -10.20
N SER A 93 -8.38 17.07 -9.30
CA SER A 93 -7.38 17.32 -8.28
C SER A 93 -7.24 16.16 -7.29
N GLY A 94 -6.10 16.10 -6.59
CA GLY A 94 -5.87 15.09 -5.54
C GLY A 94 -6.93 15.12 -4.42
N MET A 95 -7.48 16.30 -4.12
CA MET A 95 -8.56 16.44 -3.15
C MET A 95 -9.87 15.80 -3.62
N ILE A 96 -10.21 15.92 -4.90
CA ILE A 96 -11.38 15.25 -5.48
C ILE A 96 -11.20 13.72 -5.43
N LEU A 97 -9.99 13.22 -5.71
CA LEU A 97 -9.68 11.79 -5.58
C LEU A 97 -9.79 11.31 -4.13
N LEU A 98 -9.37 12.13 -3.16
CA LEU A 98 -9.51 11.84 -1.74
C LEU A 98 -10.99 11.75 -1.33
N VAL A 99 -11.81 12.73 -1.73
CA VAL A 99 -13.26 12.73 -1.48
C VAL A 99 -13.92 11.49 -2.11
N ALA A 100 -13.57 11.16 -3.35
CA ALA A 100 -14.06 9.95 -4.00
C ALA A 100 -13.65 8.68 -3.21
N SER A 101 -12.40 8.62 -2.73
CA SER A 101 -11.94 7.50 -1.90
C SER A 101 -12.64 7.39 -0.56
N LEU A 102 -13.02 8.52 0.04
CA LEU A 102 -13.81 8.55 1.27
C LEU A 102 -15.24 8.05 1.03
N GLY A 103 -15.85 8.42 -0.11
CA GLY A 103 -17.14 7.88 -0.52
C GLY A 103 -17.10 6.36 -0.72
N VAL A 104 -16.07 5.83 -1.37
CA VAL A 104 -15.88 4.38 -1.50
C VAL A 104 -15.63 3.74 -0.13
N PHE A 105 -14.84 4.40 0.72
CA PHE A 105 -14.52 3.92 2.06
C PHE A 105 -15.77 3.72 2.91
N THR A 106 -16.79 4.57 2.77
CA THR A 106 -18.05 4.47 3.52
C THR A 106 -19.07 3.57 2.83
N VAL A 107 -19.22 3.64 1.51
CA VAL A 107 -20.21 2.86 0.77
C VAL A 107 -19.97 1.36 0.89
N ILE A 108 -18.73 0.89 0.70
CA ILE A 108 -18.44 -0.56 0.70
C ILE A 108 -18.80 -1.22 2.06
N PRO A 109 -18.32 -0.73 3.22
CA PRO A 109 -18.73 -1.27 4.51
C PRO A 109 -20.22 -1.12 4.77
N SER A 110 -20.86 -0.05 4.30
CA SER A 110 -22.31 0.14 4.46
C SER A 110 -23.11 -0.92 3.69
N LEU A 111 -22.69 -1.25 2.47
CA LEU A 111 -23.29 -2.33 1.68
C LEU A 111 -23.10 -3.69 2.36
N PHE A 112 -21.92 -3.95 2.96
CA PHE A 112 -21.70 -5.17 3.73
C PHE A 112 -22.54 -5.22 5.00
N ALA A 113 -22.70 -4.10 5.71
CA ALA A 113 -23.56 -4.03 6.88
C ALA A 113 -25.02 -4.31 6.53
N ILE A 114 -25.51 -3.83 5.37
CA ILE A 114 -26.86 -4.13 4.88
C ILE A 114 -26.99 -5.60 4.47
N ALA A 115 -26.01 -6.14 3.74
CA ALA A 115 -26.08 -7.50 3.18
C ALA A 115 -25.84 -8.61 4.22
N PHE A 116 -24.96 -8.38 5.19
CA PHE A 116 -24.48 -9.41 6.14
C PHE A 116 -24.71 -9.03 7.61
N GLY A 117 -25.30 -7.87 7.88
CA GLY A 117 -25.44 -7.34 9.24
C GLY A 117 -24.17 -6.69 9.79
N THR A 118 -24.28 -6.08 10.95
CA THR A 118 -23.20 -5.34 11.63
C THR A 118 -22.40 -6.18 12.63
N HIS A 119 -22.79 -7.44 12.84
CA HIS A 119 -22.13 -8.34 13.79
C HIS A 119 -20.84 -8.94 13.22
N PHE A 120 -19.89 -9.25 14.11
CA PHE A 120 -18.64 -9.89 13.73
C PHE A 120 -18.89 -11.34 13.29
N HIS A 121 -18.46 -11.66 12.08
CA HIS A 121 -18.54 -13.02 11.51
C HIS A 121 -17.24 -13.77 11.71
N ASN A 122 -17.26 -14.83 12.52
CA ASN A 122 -16.10 -15.69 12.74
C ASN A 122 -16.05 -16.81 11.68
N LEU A 123 -14.90 -16.93 10.99
CA LEU A 123 -14.65 -18.01 10.03
C LEU A 123 -14.36 -19.36 10.71
N ILE A 124 -13.67 -19.33 11.85
CA ILE A 124 -13.33 -20.51 12.65
C ILE A 124 -13.90 -20.25 14.05
N PRO A 125 -14.79 -21.13 14.56
CA PRO A 125 -15.24 -21.07 15.95
C PRO A 125 -14.04 -21.03 16.90
N SER A 126 -14.06 -20.16 17.90
CA SER A 126 -12.95 -19.98 18.86
C SER A 126 -12.57 -21.27 19.60
N THR A 127 -13.52 -22.19 19.73
CA THR A 127 -13.34 -23.53 20.32
C THR A 127 -12.48 -24.48 19.49
N LEU A 128 -12.33 -24.22 18.19
CA LEU A 128 -11.54 -25.04 17.25
C LEU A 128 -10.15 -24.46 16.99
N ILE A 129 -9.80 -23.34 17.61
CA ILE A 129 -8.47 -22.73 17.45
C ILE A 129 -7.46 -23.56 18.22
N SER A 130 -6.62 -24.27 17.49
CA SER A 130 -5.49 -25.00 18.08
C SER A 130 -4.45 -24.04 18.64
N VAL A 131 -3.98 -24.36 19.86
CA VAL A 131 -3.00 -23.59 20.61
C VAL A 131 -1.75 -24.43 20.78
N LEU A 132 -0.63 -23.92 20.28
CA LEU A 132 0.69 -24.53 20.36
C LEU A 132 1.49 -23.84 21.48
N ARG A 133 1.94 -24.62 22.46
CA ARG A 133 2.77 -24.13 23.55
C ARG A 133 4.23 -24.47 23.27
N PHE A 134 5.05 -23.45 23.12
CA PHE A 134 6.50 -23.58 22.98
C PHE A 134 7.15 -22.96 24.22
N GLY A 135 7.51 -23.79 25.19
CA GLY A 135 8.06 -23.33 26.47
C GLY A 135 7.08 -22.42 27.22
N SER A 136 7.50 -21.18 27.49
CA SER A 136 6.68 -20.16 28.17
C SER A 136 5.76 -19.35 27.24
N VAL A 137 5.82 -19.61 25.92
CA VAL A 137 5.06 -18.88 24.89
C VAL A 137 3.92 -19.69 24.35
N VAL A 138 2.81 -19.01 24.10
CA VAL A 138 1.61 -19.58 23.50
C VAL A 138 1.42 -18.97 22.12
N PHE A 139 1.43 -19.82 21.09
CA PHE A 139 1.08 -19.46 19.71
C PHE A 139 -0.27 -20.06 19.35
N THR A 140 -1.15 -19.27 18.73
CA THR A 140 -2.32 -19.84 18.08
C THR A 140 -1.97 -20.27 16.65
N GLN A 141 -2.65 -21.30 16.13
CA GLN A 141 -2.48 -21.69 14.74
C GLN A 141 -2.73 -20.53 13.76
N VAL A 142 -3.66 -19.63 14.10
CA VAL A 142 -3.95 -18.42 13.32
C VAL A 142 -2.74 -17.47 13.30
N GLN A 143 -2.07 -17.26 14.43
CA GLN A 143 -0.87 -16.41 14.49
C GLN A 143 0.26 -16.95 13.60
N LEU A 144 0.46 -18.27 13.59
CA LEU A 144 1.47 -18.90 12.72
C LEU A 144 1.11 -18.76 11.24
N ILE A 145 -0.17 -18.94 10.88
CA ILE A 145 -0.64 -18.74 9.50
C ILE A 145 -0.46 -17.28 9.08
N VAL A 146 -0.78 -16.31 9.94
CA VAL A 146 -0.61 -14.88 9.67
C VAL A 146 0.86 -14.54 9.46
N LEU A 147 1.76 -15.01 10.32
CA LEU A 147 3.20 -14.81 10.16
C LEU A 147 3.70 -15.45 8.85
N GLY A 148 3.41 -16.73 8.62
CA GLY A 148 3.87 -17.45 7.44
C GLY A 148 3.35 -16.85 6.12
N SER A 149 2.04 -16.54 6.06
CA SER A 149 1.44 -15.91 4.89
C SER A 149 1.96 -14.49 4.66
N SER A 150 2.24 -13.72 5.71
CA SER A 150 2.80 -12.38 5.57
C SER A 150 4.19 -12.38 4.96
N VAL A 151 5.07 -13.27 5.43
CA VAL A 151 6.41 -13.43 4.86
C VAL A 151 6.34 -13.90 3.41
N LEU A 152 5.45 -14.86 3.12
CA LEU A 152 5.26 -15.38 1.77
C LEU A 152 4.76 -14.28 0.81
N VAL A 153 3.74 -13.51 1.18
CA VAL A 153 3.21 -12.40 0.36
C VAL A 153 4.26 -11.31 0.18
N PHE A 154 5.00 -10.98 1.23
CA PHE A 154 6.09 -10.01 1.18
C PHE A 154 7.17 -10.45 0.18
N ALA A 155 7.61 -11.70 0.27
CA ALA A 155 8.60 -12.27 -0.64
C ALA A 155 8.09 -12.30 -2.08
N ILE A 156 6.87 -12.78 -2.32
CA ILE A 156 6.25 -12.81 -3.65
C ILE A 156 6.20 -11.40 -4.25
N LEU A 157 5.77 -10.40 -3.48
CA LEU A 157 5.70 -9.04 -4.00
C LEU A 157 7.09 -8.48 -4.28
N VAL A 158 8.06 -8.62 -3.37
CA VAL A 158 9.41 -8.09 -3.57
C VAL A 158 10.10 -8.74 -4.76
N LEU A 159 10.02 -10.07 -4.87
CA LEU A 159 10.58 -10.82 -6.01
C LEU A 159 9.85 -10.45 -7.31
N GLY A 160 8.52 -10.39 -7.27
CA GLY A 160 7.67 -10.00 -8.39
C GLY A 160 8.01 -8.59 -8.88
N LEU A 161 8.16 -7.63 -7.96
CA LEU A 161 8.67 -6.32 -8.31
C LEU A 161 10.07 -6.47 -8.92
N ARG A 162 11.03 -7.04 -8.20
CA ARG A 162 12.46 -7.05 -8.60
C ARG A 162 12.68 -7.65 -9.98
N PHE A 163 12.06 -8.79 -10.27
CA PHE A 163 12.39 -9.61 -11.43
C PHE A 163 11.41 -9.48 -12.62
N THR A 164 10.20 -8.95 -12.44
CA THR A 164 9.24 -8.85 -13.56
C THR A 164 9.40 -7.55 -14.37
N ARG A 165 8.91 -7.56 -15.61
CA ARG A 165 8.83 -6.36 -16.48
C ARG A 165 7.95 -5.29 -15.84
N LEU A 166 6.79 -5.67 -15.30
CA LEU A 166 5.86 -4.76 -14.61
C LEU A 166 6.54 -4.06 -13.43
N GLY A 167 7.25 -4.83 -12.61
CA GLY A 167 7.98 -4.27 -11.47
C GLY A 167 9.13 -3.34 -11.86
N ARG A 168 9.79 -3.58 -13.00
CA ARG A 168 10.77 -2.63 -13.57
C ARG A 168 10.12 -1.30 -13.96
N VAL A 169 8.95 -1.33 -14.60
CA VAL A 169 8.20 -0.10 -14.98
C VAL A 169 7.77 0.68 -13.74
N ILE A 170 7.18 0.00 -12.75
CA ILE A 170 6.75 0.60 -11.49
C ILE A 170 7.93 1.26 -10.76
N ARG A 171 9.07 0.56 -10.66
CA ARG A 171 10.27 1.12 -10.02
C ARG A 171 10.94 2.21 -10.83
N ALA A 172 10.93 2.14 -12.17
CA ALA A 172 11.59 3.14 -13.01
C ALA A 172 11.05 4.56 -12.72
N GLY A 173 9.74 4.71 -12.54
CA GLY A 173 9.14 5.99 -12.16
C GLY A 173 9.59 6.49 -10.78
N LEU A 174 9.76 5.61 -9.80
CA LEU A 174 10.27 5.97 -8.47
C LEU A 174 11.77 6.30 -8.48
N LEU A 175 12.55 5.48 -9.19
CA LEU A 175 14.00 5.65 -9.35
C LEU A 175 14.32 6.96 -10.06
N LEU A 176 13.54 7.34 -11.08
CA LEU A 176 13.73 8.59 -11.80
C LEU A 176 13.61 9.80 -10.89
N LYS A 177 12.62 9.83 -9.98
CA LYS A 177 12.50 10.91 -8.99
C LYS A 177 13.62 10.89 -7.96
N GLY A 178 14.06 9.69 -7.54
CA GLY A 178 15.23 9.53 -6.69
C GLY A 178 16.52 10.05 -7.36
N VAL A 179 16.67 9.81 -8.66
CA VAL A 179 17.79 10.33 -9.46
C VAL A 179 17.69 11.84 -9.61
N ILE A 180 16.51 12.40 -9.88
CA ILE A 180 16.31 13.86 -9.91
C ILE A 180 16.69 14.48 -8.56
N ALA A 181 16.19 13.91 -7.46
CA ALA A 181 16.52 14.34 -6.10
C ALA A 181 18.04 14.25 -5.82
N ALA A 182 18.70 13.17 -6.27
CA ALA A 182 20.14 13.00 -6.11
C ALA A 182 20.96 13.97 -6.97
N ILE A 183 20.51 14.30 -8.19
CA ILE A 183 21.18 15.28 -9.07
C ILE A 183 21.01 16.68 -8.50
N VAL A 184 19.78 17.08 -8.16
CA VAL A 184 19.48 18.36 -7.53
C VAL A 184 20.23 18.49 -6.20
N GLY A 185 20.27 17.41 -5.42
CA GLY A 185 20.93 17.36 -4.11
C GLY A 185 22.46 17.30 -4.15
N GLY A 186 23.03 16.74 -5.22
CA GLY A 186 24.46 16.46 -5.40
C GLY A 186 24.77 14.96 -5.40
N ILE A 187 25.24 14.44 -6.55
CA ILE A 187 25.49 13.01 -6.73
C ILE A 187 26.59 12.53 -5.77
N GLY A 188 26.30 11.45 -5.04
CA GLY A 188 27.22 10.81 -4.09
C GLY A 188 27.11 11.33 -2.65
N SER A 189 26.36 12.39 -2.39
CA SER A 189 26.10 12.86 -1.01
C SER A 189 24.76 12.34 -0.51
N ILE A 190 24.74 11.45 0.48
CA ILE A 190 23.49 10.99 1.12
C ILE A 190 22.71 12.19 1.71
N PRO A 191 23.34 13.12 2.47
CA PRO A 191 22.65 14.33 2.93
C PRO A 191 22.15 15.21 1.77
N GLY A 192 22.94 15.33 0.70
CA GLY A 192 22.57 16.06 -0.51
C GLY A 192 21.31 15.50 -1.15
N ALA A 193 21.24 14.19 -1.38
CA ALA A 193 20.07 13.52 -1.95
C ALA A 193 18.80 13.67 -1.10
N ILE A 194 18.93 13.67 0.24
CA ILE A 194 17.81 13.94 1.15
C ILE A 194 17.31 15.38 0.97
N LEU A 195 18.21 16.37 0.99
CA LEU A 195 17.86 17.78 0.77
C LEU A 195 17.27 18.02 -0.62
N GLY A 196 17.83 17.41 -1.65
CA GLY A 196 17.31 17.47 -3.02
C GLY A 196 15.95 16.80 -3.16
N GLY A 197 15.70 15.71 -2.43
CA GLY A 197 14.40 15.06 -2.36
C GLY A 197 13.34 15.91 -1.67
N PHE A 198 13.70 16.58 -0.56
CA PHE A 198 12.85 17.56 0.09
C PHE A 198 12.53 18.74 -0.84
N LEU A 199 13.55 19.34 -1.47
CA LEU A 199 13.38 20.46 -2.38
C LEU A 199 12.48 20.06 -3.57
N LEU A 200 12.77 18.94 -4.21
CA LEU A 200 11.97 18.40 -5.32
C LEU A 200 10.51 18.18 -4.89
N GLY A 201 10.29 17.55 -3.72
CA GLY A 201 8.96 17.31 -3.19
C GLY A 201 8.20 18.60 -2.89
N SER A 202 8.86 19.59 -2.29
CA SER A 202 8.26 20.90 -2.01
C SER A 202 7.90 21.67 -3.28
N VAL A 203 8.81 21.71 -4.26
CA VAL A 203 8.57 22.41 -5.53
C VAL A 203 7.47 21.73 -6.34
N GLU A 204 7.45 20.39 -6.40
CA GLU A 204 6.34 19.65 -7.02
C GLU A 204 5.01 19.98 -6.32
N ASN A 205 4.96 19.96 -4.98
CA ASN A 205 3.71 20.15 -4.25
C ASN A 205 3.17 21.59 -4.38
N LEU A 206 4.04 22.59 -4.32
CA LEU A 206 3.67 23.99 -4.57
C LEU A 206 3.19 24.21 -6.00
N GLY A 207 3.86 23.59 -6.98
CA GLY A 207 3.44 23.70 -8.38
C GLY A 207 2.12 22.96 -8.66
N ILE A 208 1.86 21.84 -7.98
CA ILE A 208 0.56 21.17 -8.03
C ILE A 208 -0.53 22.09 -7.49
N TRP A 209 -0.26 22.80 -6.39
CA TRP A 209 -1.21 23.73 -5.78
C TRP A 209 -1.55 24.91 -6.68
N GLN A 210 -0.57 25.48 -7.41
CA GLN A 210 -0.80 26.64 -8.29
C GLN A 210 -1.28 26.29 -9.70
N ILE A 211 -0.76 25.21 -10.30
CA ILE A 211 -0.86 24.95 -11.74
C ILE A 211 -1.60 23.63 -12.04
N GLY A 212 -1.82 22.79 -11.02
CA GLY A 212 -2.51 21.50 -11.15
C GLY A 212 -1.58 20.29 -11.17
N ALA A 213 -2.14 19.12 -10.89
CA ALA A 213 -1.38 17.88 -10.67
C ALA A 213 -0.73 17.32 -11.94
N GLU A 214 -1.26 17.67 -13.11
CA GLU A 214 -0.73 17.30 -14.41
C GLU A 214 0.67 17.85 -14.70
N TRP A 215 1.07 18.95 -14.06
CA TRP A 215 2.38 19.57 -14.25
C TRP A 215 3.48 18.92 -13.42
N LYS A 216 3.14 17.98 -12.52
CA LYS A 216 4.07 17.41 -11.54
C LYS A 216 5.38 16.90 -12.17
N GLU A 217 5.28 16.09 -13.21
CA GLU A 217 6.48 15.56 -13.89
C GLU A 217 7.24 16.68 -14.62
N ALA A 218 6.55 17.60 -15.29
CA ALA A 218 7.19 18.73 -15.95
C ALA A 218 7.96 19.62 -14.97
N ILE A 219 7.41 19.86 -13.77
CA ILE A 219 8.07 20.62 -12.69
C ILE A 219 9.34 19.89 -12.22
N ALA A 220 9.26 18.57 -12.00
CA ALA A 220 10.41 17.78 -11.59
C ALA A 220 11.56 17.84 -12.60
N PHE A 221 11.25 17.70 -13.89
CA PHE A 221 12.24 17.79 -14.96
C PHE A 221 12.73 19.21 -15.21
N ALA A 222 11.87 20.22 -15.07
CA ALA A 222 12.29 21.62 -15.17
C ALA A 222 13.29 21.97 -14.06
N LEU A 223 13.03 21.53 -12.83
CA LEU A 223 13.95 21.69 -11.70
C LEU A 223 15.27 20.97 -11.94
N LEU A 224 15.22 19.74 -12.47
CA LEU A 224 16.42 19.00 -12.88
C LEU A 224 17.24 19.80 -13.90
N ILE A 225 16.61 20.26 -14.99
CA ILE A 225 17.28 21.01 -16.06
C ILE A 225 17.87 22.30 -15.52
N LEU A 226 17.12 23.03 -14.69
CA LEU A 226 17.60 24.24 -14.03
C LEU A 226 18.88 23.97 -13.23
N PHE A 227 18.89 22.91 -12.43
CA PHE A 227 20.10 22.53 -11.67
C PHE A 227 21.24 22.09 -12.58
N LEU A 228 20.99 21.32 -13.64
CA LEU A 228 22.04 20.93 -14.57
C LEU A 228 22.68 22.13 -15.29
N VAL A 229 21.90 23.15 -15.62
CA VAL A 229 22.39 24.36 -16.30
C VAL A 229 23.18 25.27 -15.35
N PHE A 230 22.65 25.52 -14.14
CA PHE A 230 23.20 26.54 -13.25
C PHE A 230 24.10 25.98 -12.13
N ARG A 231 23.85 24.75 -11.68
CA ARG A 231 24.59 24.09 -10.58
C ARG A 231 24.65 22.56 -10.76
N PRO A 232 25.44 22.06 -11.74
CA PRO A 232 25.50 20.63 -12.05
C PRO A 232 26.03 19.75 -10.91
N GLU A 233 26.74 20.34 -9.94
CA GLU A 233 27.23 19.66 -8.74
C GLU A 233 26.14 19.44 -7.67
N GLY A 234 24.94 20.02 -7.85
CA GLY A 234 23.82 19.97 -6.90
C GLY A 234 23.91 20.99 -5.75
N ILE A 235 23.01 20.86 -4.76
CA ILE A 235 22.97 21.71 -3.57
C ILE A 235 24.21 21.49 -2.68
N VAL A 236 24.59 20.23 -2.47
CA VAL A 236 25.73 19.85 -1.63
C VAL A 236 26.89 19.43 -2.50
N ARG A 237 27.88 20.33 -2.63
CA ARG A 237 29.12 20.07 -3.34
C ARG A 237 29.97 19.04 -2.59
N ARG A 238 30.29 17.92 -3.22
CA ARG A 238 31.36 17.03 -2.73
C ARG A 238 32.70 17.73 -2.98
N ARG A 239 33.49 17.94 -1.92
CA ARG A 239 34.94 18.10 -2.04
C ARG A 239 35.58 16.74 -2.23
#